data_AF-A0AA96N4Q2-F1
#
_entry.id   AF-A0AA96N4Q2-F1
#
_cell.length_a   1.000
_cell.length_b   1.000
_cell.length_c   1.000
_cell.angle_alpha   90.00
_cell.angle_beta   90.00
_cell.angle_gamma   90.00
#
_symmetry.space_group_name_H-M   'P 1'
#
loop_
_entity.id
_entity.type
_entity.pdbx_description
1 polymer ?
#
loop_
_entity_poly.entity_id
_entity_poly.type
_entity_poly.pdbx_seq_one_letter_code
_entity_poly.pdbx_strand_id
1 'polypeptide(L)'
;MIQSDTNTCLLCENEQSLIPIKQHFMCSECLDEGNDWRLAQWESWFQKRVSRYLHLCHKCLKTGDIEAAHQARVMGRKIMALLQFLNVPKNHSVIKVLKNIHSLLNPVREADVFLEAFKSRNDKVHQQLFKKVRKKRKKLQKKLQQSLPPLIEKASRRLSAFAAEELPFYALSIDPEAQILLFENQFNEKVEQYEQSVDAYGKRAPESIKALHKVRIQSKALRYMYAELGGLMGQDFSKKEKHYKDIQSQFGEINDVQDWLNKLDRYKNKLDASEEEMASVEKRWQNRLKVLLEEVELAPHKNRTG
;
A
#
# COMPACT_ATOMS: atom_id res chain seq x y z
N MET A 1 56.55 7.66 -19.26
CA MET A 1 55.70 6.56 -19.75
C MET A 1 54.29 6.85 -19.28
N ILE A 2 53.43 7.30 -20.19
CA ILE A 2 51.99 7.47 -19.92
C ILE A 2 51.42 6.05 -20.09
N GLN A 3 50.94 5.42 -19.02
CA GLN A 3 50.17 4.19 -19.14
C GLN A 3 48.95 4.53 -20.00
N SER A 4 48.86 3.97 -21.21
CA SER A 4 47.64 4.04 -21.98
C SER A 4 46.63 3.16 -21.25
N ASP A 5 45.70 3.79 -20.53
CA ASP A 5 44.53 3.08 -20.03
C ASP A 5 43.79 2.53 -21.24
N THR A 6 43.98 1.24 -21.52
CA THR A 6 43.26 0.54 -22.58
C THR A 6 41.81 0.51 -22.17
N ASN A 7 40.96 1.20 -22.94
CA ASN A 7 39.52 1.14 -22.77
C ASN A 7 39.07 -0.29 -23.11
N THR A 8 38.85 -1.11 -22.09
CA THR A 8 38.31 -2.47 -22.20
C THR A 8 36.99 -2.57 -21.45
N CYS A 9 36.16 -3.54 -21.82
CA CYS A 9 34.95 -3.87 -21.08
C CYS A 9 35.32 -4.30 -19.65
N LEU A 10 34.70 -3.68 -18.65
CA LEU A 10 34.95 -3.96 -17.22
C LEU A 10 34.71 -5.43 -16.83
N LEU A 11 33.87 -6.16 -17.57
CA LEU A 11 33.43 -7.52 -17.21
C LEU A 11 34.15 -8.63 -17.98
N CYS A 12 34.42 -8.42 -19.28
CA CYS A 12 34.96 -9.46 -20.16
C CYS A 12 36.24 -9.05 -20.89
N GLU A 13 36.77 -7.85 -20.60
CA GLU A 13 37.99 -7.30 -21.20
C GLU A 13 37.93 -7.08 -22.73
N ASN A 14 36.77 -7.29 -23.37
CA ASN A 14 36.57 -7.02 -24.81
C ASN A 14 36.80 -5.52 -25.13
N GLU A 15 37.45 -5.24 -26.26
CA GLU A 15 37.77 -3.89 -26.74
C GLU A 15 36.73 -3.34 -27.74
N GLN A 16 35.78 -4.17 -28.18
CA GLN A 16 34.78 -3.81 -29.20
C GLN A 16 33.44 -3.37 -28.60
N SER A 17 32.71 -2.53 -29.35
CA SER A 17 31.35 -2.08 -29.03
C SER A 17 31.20 -1.50 -27.62
N LEU A 18 32.21 -0.72 -27.20
CA LEU A 18 32.26 -0.15 -25.85
C LEU A 18 31.29 1.01 -25.69
N ILE A 19 30.51 0.93 -24.62
CA ILE A 19 29.55 1.93 -24.18
C ILE A 19 30.09 2.51 -22.86
N PRO A 20 30.28 3.84 -22.77
CA PRO A 20 30.72 4.48 -21.53
C PRO A 20 29.60 4.47 -20.49
N ILE A 21 29.89 3.99 -19.28
CA ILE A 21 28.98 3.97 -18.12
C ILE A 21 29.73 4.54 -16.91
N LYS A 22 29.40 5.78 -16.53
CA LYS A 22 30.10 6.57 -15.50
C LYS A 22 31.61 6.66 -15.81
N GLN A 23 32.45 5.99 -15.01
CA GLN A 23 33.91 6.01 -15.12
C GLN A 23 34.47 4.73 -15.77
N HIS A 24 33.61 3.87 -16.31
CA HIS A 24 33.98 2.57 -16.88
C HIS A 24 33.40 2.40 -18.30
N PHE A 25 33.89 1.39 -19.02
CA PHE A 25 33.34 0.95 -20.30
C PHE A 25 32.74 -0.45 -20.16
N MET A 26 31.64 -0.71 -20.86
CA MET A 26 31.06 -2.04 -21.01
C MET A 26 30.79 -2.32 -22.49
N CYS A 27 31.08 -3.53 -22.97
CA CYS A 27 30.65 -3.93 -24.31
C CYS A 27 29.13 -4.15 -24.35
N SER A 28 28.55 -4.03 -25.56
CA SER A 28 27.10 -4.24 -25.78
C SER A 28 26.62 -5.61 -25.30
N GLU A 29 27.38 -6.67 -25.53
CA GLU A 29 27.00 -8.04 -25.13
C GLU A 29 26.83 -8.19 -23.61
N CYS A 30 27.80 -7.71 -22.83
CA CYS A 30 27.69 -7.76 -21.37
C CYS A 30 26.60 -6.83 -20.83
N LEU A 31 26.33 -5.72 -21.51
CA LEU A 31 25.21 -4.84 -21.16
C LEU A 31 23.86 -5.52 -21.41
N ASP A 32 23.71 -6.17 -22.56
CA ASP A 32 22.48 -6.88 -22.94
C ASP A 32 22.24 -8.08 -22.02
N GLU A 33 23.27 -8.89 -21.73
CA GLU A 33 23.16 -10.00 -20.78
C GLU A 33 22.76 -9.52 -19.37
N GLY A 34 23.36 -8.42 -18.91
CA GLY A 34 23.00 -7.81 -17.62
C GLY A 34 21.55 -7.29 -17.59
N ASN A 35 21.10 -6.69 -18.69
CA ASN A 35 19.72 -6.23 -18.85
C ASN A 35 18.74 -7.40 -18.86
N ASP A 36 19.01 -8.45 -19.62
CA ASP A 36 18.19 -9.66 -19.71
C ASP A 36 18.05 -10.33 -18.34
N TRP A 37 19.17 -10.48 -17.61
CA TRP A 37 19.14 -11.02 -16.26
C TRP A 37 18.28 -10.16 -15.32
N ARG A 38 18.47 -8.83 -15.34
CA ARG A 38 17.68 -7.89 -14.53
C ARG A 38 16.20 -8.00 -14.89
N LEU A 39 15.85 -8.02 -16.18
CA LEU A 39 14.47 -8.14 -16.66
C LEU A 39 13.83 -9.45 -16.20
N ALA A 40 14.53 -10.58 -16.32
CA ALA A 40 14.04 -11.87 -15.89
C ALA A 40 13.69 -11.89 -14.38
N GLN A 41 14.47 -11.19 -13.54
CA GLN A 41 14.14 -11.02 -12.11
C GLN A 41 12.83 -10.24 -11.91
N TRP A 42 12.68 -9.11 -12.60
CA TRP A 42 11.46 -8.28 -12.52
C TRP A 42 10.23 -9.02 -13.03
N GLU A 43 10.32 -9.69 -14.18
CA GLU A 43 9.22 -10.45 -14.77
C GLU A 43 8.79 -11.63 -13.89
N SER A 44 9.74 -12.47 -13.48
CA SER A 44 9.47 -13.63 -12.61
C SER A 44 8.80 -13.19 -11.31
N TRP A 45 9.32 -12.13 -10.69
CA TRP A 45 8.74 -11.56 -9.50
C TRP A 45 7.31 -11.04 -9.75
N PHE A 46 7.10 -10.29 -10.84
CA PHE A 46 5.83 -9.63 -11.14
C PHE A 46 4.75 -10.66 -11.43
N GLN A 47 5.06 -11.64 -12.28
CA GLN A 47 4.18 -12.77 -12.59
C GLN A 47 3.80 -13.55 -11.32
N LYS A 48 4.76 -13.84 -10.43
CA LYS A 48 4.49 -14.51 -9.15
C LYS A 48 3.52 -13.71 -8.27
N ARG A 49 3.67 -12.39 -8.19
CA ARG A 49 2.76 -11.53 -7.42
C ARG A 49 1.37 -11.43 -8.06
N VAL A 50 1.30 -11.26 -9.38
CA VAL A 50 0.04 -11.20 -10.13
C VAL A 50 -0.72 -12.52 -10.00
N SER A 51 -0.06 -13.66 -10.21
CA SER A 51 -0.67 -14.99 -10.04
C SER A 51 -1.24 -15.17 -8.63
N ARG A 52 -0.45 -14.84 -7.59
CA ARG A 52 -0.93 -14.88 -6.19
C ARG A 52 -2.11 -13.93 -5.95
N TYR A 53 -2.07 -12.72 -6.51
CA TYR A 53 -3.17 -11.75 -6.37
C TYR A 53 -4.47 -12.25 -7.01
N LEU A 54 -4.40 -12.78 -8.24
CA LEU A 54 -5.56 -13.31 -8.95
C LEU A 54 -6.13 -14.53 -8.22
N HIS A 55 -5.27 -15.41 -7.70
CA HIS A 55 -5.70 -16.54 -6.84
C HIS A 55 -6.44 -16.06 -5.59
N LEU A 56 -5.92 -15.06 -4.89
CA LEU A 56 -6.58 -14.48 -3.72
C LEU A 56 -7.92 -13.83 -4.09
N CYS A 57 -8.01 -13.17 -5.25
CA CYS A 57 -9.27 -12.62 -5.75
C CYS A 57 -10.30 -13.72 -6.02
N HIS A 58 -9.91 -14.84 -6.62
CA HIS A 58 -10.78 -16.00 -6.79
C HIS A 58 -11.23 -16.58 -5.44
N LYS A 59 -10.34 -16.66 -4.45
CA LYS A 59 -10.72 -17.11 -3.10
C LYS A 59 -11.79 -16.22 -2.47
N CYS A 60 -11.79 -14.91 -2.73
CA CYS A 60 -12.81 -13.99 -2.23
C CYS A 60 -14.23 -14.30 -2.72
N LEU A 61 -14.36 -15.06 -3.82
CA LEU A 61 -15.67 -15.49 -4.34
C LEU A 61 -16.30 -16.57 -3.47
N LYS A 62 -15.49 -17.34 -2.72
CA LYS A 62 -15.99 -18.34 -1.77
C LYS A 62 -16.65 -17.65 -0.58
N THR A 63 -17.78 -18.18 -0.13
CA THR A 63 -18.55 -17.59 0.97
C THR A 63 -17.83 -17.78 2.30
N GLY A 64 -17.40 -16.68 2.94
CA GLY A 64 -17.01 -16.67 4.35
C GLY A 64 -15.51 -16.59 4.65
N ASP A 65 -14.63 -16.61 3.65
CA ASP A 65 -13.20 -16.40 3.87
C ASP A 65 -12.90 -14.91 4.05
N ILE A 66 -12.94 -14.45 5.31
CA ILE A 66 -12.63 -13.07 5.72
C ILE A 66 -11.18 -12.72 5.36
N GLU A 67 -10.28 -13.70 5.45
CA GLU A 67 -8.85 -13.49 5.27
C GLU A 67 -8.49 -13.36 3.79
N ALA A 68 -9.18 -14.06 2.89
CA ALA A 68 -9.00 -13.90 1.45
C ALA A 68 -9.17 -12.44 1.00
N ALA A 69 -10.24 -11.76 1.44
CA ALA A 69 -10.47 -10.35 1.11
C ALA A 69 -9.38 -9.43 1.68
N HIS A 70 -8.89 -9.73 2.88
CA HIS A 70 -7.77 -8.99 3.46
C HIS A 70 -6.49 -9.18 2.64
N GLN A 71 -6.10 -10.42 2.37
CA GLN A 71 -4.88 -10.78 1.65
C GLN A 71 -4.91 -10.29 0.20
N ALA A 72 -6.04 -10.42 -0.51
CA ALA A 72 -6.21 -9.88 -1.85
C ALA A 72 -5.95 -8.36 -1.86
N ARG A 73 -6.52 -7.62 -0.91
CA ARG A 73 -6.28 -6.17 -0.78
C ARG A 73 -4.83 -5.84 -0.43
N VAL A 74 -4.19 -6.61 0.43
CA VAL A 74 -2.77 -6.36 0.78
C VAL A 74 -1.89 -6.59 -0.44
N MET A 75 -2.10 -7.69 -1.17
CA MET A 75 -1.33 -7.99 -2.39
C MET A 75 -1.58 -6.97 -3.50
N GLY A 76 -2.83 -6.56 -3.75
CA GLY A 76 -3.13 -5.54 -4.75
C GLY A 76 -2.50 -4.18 -4.41
N ARG A 77 -2.42 -3.80 -3.13
CA ARG A 77 -1.67 -2.62 -2.68
C ARG A 77 -0.18 -2.74 -2.90
N LYS A 78 0.42 -3.91 -2.66
CA LYS A 78 1.84 -4.19 -2.93
C LYS A 78 2.15 -4.03 -4.42
N ILE A 79 1.33 -4.60 -5.30
CA ILE A 79 1.47 -4.45 -6.75
C ILE A 79 1.33 -2.97 -7.15
N MET A 80 0.31 -2.25 -6.65
CA MET A 80 0.15 -0.81 -6.96
C MET A 80 1.33 0.04 -6.46
N ALA A 81 1.87 -0.26 -5.27
CA ALA A 81 3.04 0.43 -4.73
C ALA A 81 4.28 0.20 -5.61
N LEU A 82 4.49 -1.03 -6.08
CA LEU A 82 5.59 -1.31 -7.01
C LEU A 82 5.40 -0.61 -8.36
N LEU A 83 4.19 -0.62 -8.92
CA LEU A 83 3.92 0.09 -10.18
C LEU A 83 4.15 1.60 -10.01
N GLN A 84 3.78 2.17 -8.86
CA GLN A 84 4.11 3.57 -8.56
C GLN A 84 5.62 3.78 -8.40
N PHE A 85 6.34 2.84 -7.78
CA PHE A 85 7.79 2.86 -7.68
C PHE A 85 8.42 2.90 -9.07
N LEU A 86 7.97 2.02 -9.98
CA LEU A 86 8.33 1.98 -11.41
C LEU A 86 7.89 3.20 -12.23
N ASN A 87 7.36 4.25 -11.61
CA ASN A 87 6.85 5.47 -12.28
C ASN A 87 5.73 5.21 -13.30
N VAL A 88 4.98 4.11 -13.14
CA VAL A 88 3.80 3.84 -13.98
C VAL A 88 2.72 4.89 -13.71
N PRO A 89 2.19 5.58 -14.73
CA PRO A 89 1.23 6.65 -14.54
C PRO A 89 -0.02 6.26 -13.73
N LYS A 90 -0.51 7.15 -12.86
CA LYS A 90 -1.67 6.89 -11.98
C LYS A 90 -2.97 6.59 -12.75
N ASN A 91 -3.06 7.02 -14.00
CA ASN A 91 -4.16 6.81 -14.94
C ASN A 91 -3.93 5.60 -15.87
N HIS A 92 -2.83 4.87 -15.70
CA HIS A 92 -2.50 3.70 -16.52
C HIS A 92 -3.56 2.59 -16.41
N SER A 93 -3.69 1.78 -17.46
CA SER A 93 -4.78 0.83 -17.61
C SER A 93 -4.74 -0.29 -16.54
N VAL A 94 -3.54 -0.69 -16.11
CA VAL A 94 -3.30 -1.67 -15.04
C VAL A 94 -3.62 -1.11 -13.66
N ILE A 95 -3.26 0.14 -13.39
CA ILE A 95 -3.59 0.83 -12.13
C ILE A 95 -5.11 0.98 -12.00
N LYS A 96 -5.79 1.34 -13.08
CA LYS A 96 -7.26 1.46 -13.11
C LYS A 96 -7.95 0.13 -12.80
N VAL A 97 -7.52 -0.99 -13.38
CA VAL A 97 -8.15 -2.29 -13.11
C VAL A 97 -7.90 -2.78 -11.68
N LEU A 98 -6.70 -2.56 -11.13
CA LEU A 98 -6.40 -2.83 -9.72
C LEU A 98 -7.29 -1.98 -8.78
N LYS A 99 -7.43 -0.68 -9.05
CA LYS A 99 -8.32 0.22 -8.29
C LYS A 99 -9.78 -0.24 -8.34
N ASN A 100 -10.25 -0.73 -9.48
CA ASN A 100 -11.62 -1.24 -9.62
C ASN A 100 -11.86 -2.50 -8.79
N ILE A 101 -10.92 -3.44 -8.76
CA ILE A 101 -11.03 -4.61 -7.86
C ILE A 101 -10.99 -4.15 -6.40
N HIS A 102 -10.08 -3.24 -6.07
CA HIS A 102 -9.96 -2.67 -4.74
C HIS A 102 -11.24 -1.99 -4.24
N SER A 103 -11.98 -1.30 -5.11
CA SER A 103 -13.23 -0.63 -4.73
C SER A 103 -14.35 -1.61 -4.37
N LEU A 104 -14.31 -2.85 -4.90
CA LEU A 104 -15.21 -3.92 -4.51
C LEU A 104 -14.78 -4.61 -3.21
N LEU A 105 -13.47 -4.89 -3.07
CA LEU A 105 -12.93 -5.54 -1.87
C LEU A 105 -12.97 -4.64 -0.64
N ASN A 106 -12.86 -3.32 -0.82
CA ASN A 106 -12.70 -2.38 0.28
C ASN A 106 -13.88 -2.40 1.27
N PRO A 107 -15.14 -2.23 0.83
CA PRO A 107 -16.30 -2.25 1.73
C PRO A 107 -16.51 -3.59 2.43
N VAL A 108 -16.14 -4.69 1.76
CA VAL A 108 -16.23 -6.05 2.31
C VAL A 108 -15.31 -6.17 3.52
N ARG A 109 -14.02 -5.84 3.33
CA ARG A 109 -13.04 -5.91 4.41
C ARG A 109 -13.28 -4.87 5.52
N GLU A 110 -13.79 -3.67 5.21
CA GLU A 110 -14.20 -2.70 6.24
C GLU A 110 -15.30 -3.27 7.14
N ALA A 111 -16.28 -3.96 6.56
CA ALA A 111 -17.32 -4.62 7.34
C ALA A 111 -16.76 -5.80 8.15
N ASP A 112 -15.81 -6.57 7.60
CA ASP A 112 -15.18 -7.68 8.33
C ASP A 112 -14.36 -7.19 9.53
N VAL A 113 -13.55 -6.14 9.38
CA VAL A 113 -12.81 -5.50 10.50
C VAL A 113 -13.77 -5.00 11.57
N PHE A 114 -14.86 -4.36 11.15
CA PHE A 114 -15.88 -3.88 12.10
C PHE A 114 -16.53 -5.03 12.87
N LEU A 115 -16.95 -6.09 12.19
CA LEU A 115 -17.59 -7.23 12.84
C LEU A 115 -16.64 -7.91 13.82
N GLU A 116 -15.37 -8.07 13.46
CA GLU A 116 -14.35 -8.64 14.35
C GLU A 116 -14.16 -7.78 15.61
N ALA A 117 -14.05 -6.46 15.47
CA ALA A 117 -13.88 -5.53 16.59
C ALA A 117 -15.12 -5.38 17.51
N PHE A 118 -16.30 -5.81 17.04
CA PHE A 118 -17.57 -5.66 17.76
C PHE A 118 -18.17 -6.99 18.22
N LYS A 119 -17.56 -8.13 17.90
CA LYS A 119 -18.11 -9.46 18.22
C LYS A 119 -18.29 -9.72 19.72
N SER A 120 -17.45 -9.10 20.56
CA SER A 120 -17.45 -9.24 22.02
C SER A 120 -18.14 -8.09 22.76
N ARG A 121 -18.66 -7.08 22.03
CA ARG A 121 -19.29 -5.91 22.63
C ARG A 121 -20.77 -6.17 22.88
N ASN A 122 -21.19 -6.10 24.14
CA ASN A 122 -22.50 -6.61 24.58
C ASN A 122 -23.58 -5.56 24.84
N ASP A 123 -23.26 -4.27 24.88
CA ASP A 123 -24.31 -3.26 25.06
C ASP A 123 -25.23 -3.16 23.83
N LYS A 124 -26.45 -2.67 24.10
CA LYS A 124 -27.57 -2.64 23.16
C LYS A 124 -27.21 -1.96 21.84
N VAL A 125 -26.50 -0.83 21.91
CA VAL A 125 -26.07 -0.04 20.75
C VAL A 125 -25.10 -0.83 19.87
N HIS A 126 -24.02 -1.39 20.45
CA HIS A 126 -23.04 -2.17 19.68
C HIS A 126 -23.66 -3.40 19.03
N GLN A 127 -24.53 -4.14 19.75
CA GLN A 127 -25.19 -5.33 19.19
C GLN A 127 -26.09 -4.98 17.99
N GLN A 128 -26.81 -3.87 18.05
CA GLN A 128 -27.64 -3.43 16.94
C GLN A 128 -26.81 -2.98 15.73
N LEU A 129 -25.74 -2.21 15.95
CA LEU A 129 -24.78 -1.86 14.90
C LEU A 129 -24.18 -3.10 14.25
N PHE A 130 -23.74 -4.07 15.06
CA PHE A 130 -23.21 -5.35 14.59
C PHE A 130 -24.20 -6.06 13.67
N LYS A 131 -25.48 -6.19 14.07
CA LYS A 131 -26.53 -6.81 13.25
C LYS A 131 -26.71 -6.08 11.91
N LYS A 132 -26.74 -4.74 11.90
CA LYS A 132 -26.90 -3.93 10.67
C LYS A 132 -25.69 -4.10 9.74
N VAL A 133 -24.46 -4.04 10.26
CA VAL A 133 -23.23 -4.22 9.48
C VAL A 133 -23.14 -5.66 8.95
N ARG A 134 -23.51 -6.67 9.74
CA ARG A 134 -23.57 -8.08 9.28
C ARG A 134 -24.53 -8.26 8.11
N LYS A 135 -25.71 -7.63 8.16
CA LYS A 135 -26.66 -7.64 7.03
C LYS A 135 -26.08 -6.93 5.80
N LYS A 136 -25.41 -5.78 5.97
CA LYS A 136 -24.72 -5.07 4.88
C LYS A 136 -23.59 -5.92 4.27
N ARG A 137 -22.78 -6.59 5.09
CA ARG A 137 -21.69 -7.48 4.65
C ARG A 137 -22.18 -8.62 3.76
N LYS A 138 -23.33 -9.23 4.07
CA LYS A 138 -23.96 -10.23 3.19
C LYS A 138 -24.31 -9.66 1.81
N LYS A 139 -24.88 -8.44 1.76
CA LYS A 139 -25.18 -7.75 0.48
C LYS A 139 -23.92 -7.44 -0.31
N LEU A 140 -22.87 -6.96 0.38
CA LEU A 140 -21.57 -6.68 -0.24
C LEU A 140 -20.91 -7.96 -0.79
N GLN A 141 -21.05 -9.11 -0.13
CA GLN A 141 -20.57 -10.40 -0.67
C GLN A 141 -21.23 -10.73 -2.01
N LYS A 142 -22.56 -10.61 -2.07
CA LYS A 142 -23.31 -10.92 -3.30
C LYS A 142 -22.85 -10.02 -4.45
N LYS A 143 -22.71 -8.72 -4.18
CA LYS A 143 -22.16 -7.76 -5.15
C LYS A 143 -20.74 -8.15 -5.58
N LEU A 144 -19.88 -8.53 -4.62
CA LEU A 144 -18.51 -8.97 -4.92
C LEU A 144 -18.53 -10.20 -5.84
N GLN A 145 -19.33 -11.21 -5.53
CA GLN A 145 -19.45 -12.45 -6.32
C GLN A 145 -19.94 -12.19 -7.75
N GLN A 146 -20.81 -11.20 -7.95
CA GLN A 146 -21.33 -10.84 -9.27
C GLN A 146 -20.34 -9.97 -10.07
N SER A 147 -19.69 -8.99 -9.43
CA SER A 147 -18.91 -7.96 -10.12
C SER A 147 -17.41 -8.26 -10.23
N LEU A 148 -16.86 -9.11 -9.36
CA LEU A 148 -15.43 -9.39 -9.32
C LEU A 148 -14.94 -10.31 -10.47
N PRO A 149 -15.65 -11.37 -10.89
CA PRO A 149 -15.17 -12.26 -11.97
C PRO A 149 -14.73 -11.56 -13.26
N PRO A 150 -15.54 -10.68 -13.89
CA PRO A 150 -15.11 -10.00 -15.12
C PRO A 150 -13.93 -9.04 -14.89
N LEU A 151 -13.76 -8.52 -13.67
CA LEU A 151 -12.60 -7.70 -13.33
C LEU A 151 -11.33 -8.53 -13.15
N ILE A 152 -11.43 -9.76 -12.64
CA ILE A 152 -10.30 -10.68 -12.53
C ILE A 152 -9.78 -11.03 -13.92
N GLU A 153 -10.66 -11.40 -14.86
CA GLU A 153 -10.27 -11.70 -16.24
C GLU A 153 -9.60 -10.49 -16.91
N LYS A 154 -10.22 -9.31 -16.76
CA LYS A 154 -9.67 -8.06 -17.28
C LYS A 154 -8.31 -7.73 -16.65
N ALA A 155 -8.13 -7.98 -15.35
CA ALA A 155 -6.87 -7.76 -14.66
C ALA A 155 -5.81 -8.75 -15.15
N SER A 156 -6.15 -10.03 -15.30
CA SER A 156 -5.27 -11.06 -15.83
C SER A 156 -4.69 -10.64 -17.19
N ARG A 157 -5.56 -10.34 -18.17
CA ARG A 157 -5.12 -9.91 -19.51
C ARG A 157 -4.23 -8.67 -19.48
N ARG A 158 -4.64 -7.62 -18.73
CA ARG A 158 -3.89 -6.35 -18.69
C ARG A 158 -2.56 -6.46 -17.97
N LEU A 159 -2.49 -7.22 -16.88
CA LEU A 159 -1.26 -7.40 -16.13
C LEU A 159 -0.27 -8.27 -16.89
N SER A 160 -0.74 -9.31 -17.60
CA SER A 160 0.11 -10.12 -18.48
C SER A 160 0.65 -9.30 -19.66
N ALA A 161 -0.20 -8.52 -20.33
CA ALA A 161 0.25 -7.64 -21.42
C ALA A 161 1.27 -6.61 -20.93
N PHE A 162 0.98 -5.94 -19.81
CA PHE A 162 1.94 -5.02 -19.19
C PHE A 162 3.28 -5.68 -18.86
N ALA A 163 3.26 -6.90 -18.33
CA ALA A 163 4.49 -7.63 -18.00
C ALA A 163 5.34 -7.93 -19.25
N ALA A 164 4.70 -8.26 -20.37
CA ALA A 164 5.41 -8.63 -21.61
C ALA A 164 5.84 -7.41 -22.45
N GLU A 165 5.03 -6.36 -22.48
CA GLU A 165 5.18 -5.26 -23.47
C GLU A 165 5.71 -3.96 -22.84
N GLU A 166 5.43 -3.71 -21.57
CA GLU A 166 5.70 -2.40 -20.94
C GLU A 166 6.69 -2.48 -19.79
N LEU A 167 6.68 -3.56 -19.01
CA LEU A 167 7.54 -3.73 -17.85
C LEU A 167 9.03 -3.55 -18.18
N PRO A 168 9.57 -4.05 -19.31
CA PRO A 168 10.98 -3.86 -19.63
C PRO A 168 11.40 -2.40 -19.68
N PHE A 169 10.59 -1.56 -20.31
CA PHE A 169 10.83 -0.12 -20.39
C PHE A 169 10.91 0.52 -19.00
N TYR A 170 9.93 0.25 -18.12
CA TYR A 170 9.92 0.83 -16.78
C TYR A 170 11.02 0.26 -15.87
N ALA A 171 11.28 -1.04 -15.96
CA ALA A 171 12.23 -1.74 -15.10
C ALA A 171 13.69 -1.41 -15.41
N LEU A 172 14.03 -1.13 -16.67
CA LEU A 172 15.38 -0.73 -17.07
C LEU A 172 15.62 0.77 -16.89
N SER A 173 14.59 1.61 -17.04
CA SER A 173 14.73 3.07 -16.96
C SER A 173 14.79 3.61 -15.54
N ILE A 174 14.49 2.80 -14.53
CA ILE A 174 14.47 3.26 -13.14
C ILE A 174 15.86 3.20 -12.49
N ASP A 175 16.19 4.28 -11.78
CA ASP A 175 17.20 4.30 -10.71
C ASP A 175 16.50 3.99 -9.37
N PRO A 176 16.70 2.77 -8.81
CA PRO A 176 16.01 2.37 -7.59
C PRO A 176 16.38 3.22 -6.38
N GLU A 177 17.63 3.66 -6.27
CA GLU A 177 18.12 4.42 -5.11
C GLU A 177 17.53 5.82 -5.09
N ALA A 178 17.58 6.51 -6.24
CA ALA A 178 16.95 7.81 -6.40
C ALA A 178 15.43 7.76 -6.13
N GLN A 179 14.77 6.68 -6.59
CA GLN A 179 13.34 6.51 -6.38
C GLN A 179 12.99 6.22 -4.90
N ILE A 180 13.78 5.40 -4.20
CA ILE A 180 13.61 5.18 -2.76
C ILE A 180 13.71 6.52 -2.02
N LEU A 181 14.77 7.29 -2.30
CA LEU A 181 15.01 8.60 -1.67
C LEU A 181 13.85 9.57 -1.92
N LEU A 182 13.30 9.59 -3.14
CA LEU A 182 12.12 10.40 -3.46
C LEU A 182 10.92 10.05 -2.57
N PHE A 183 10.62 8.75 -2.37
CA PHE A 183 9.51 8.33 -1.53
C PHE A 183 9.74 8.66 -0.05
N GLU A 184 10.97 8.57 0.44
CA GLU A 184 11.33 8.95 1.81
C GLU A 184 11.23 10.47 2.02
N ASN A 185 11.68 11.28 1.06
CA ASN A 185 11.52 12.73 1.10
C ASN A 185 10.04 13.13 1.10
N GLN A 186 9.21 12.53 0.24
CA GLN A 186 7.77 12.74 0.26
C GLN A 186 7.13 12.40 1.60
N PHE A 187 7.64 11.39 2.32
CA PHE A 187 7.17 11.07 3.66
C PHE A 187 7.54 12.15 4.66
N ASN A 188 8.80 12.58 4.67
CA ASN A 188 9.28 13.64 5.55
C ASN A 188 8.50 14.95 5.32
N GLU A 189 8.23 15.33 4.07
CA GLU A 189 7.36 16.47 3.75
C GLU A 189 5.94 16.33 4.35
N LYS A 190 5.37 15.11 4.36
CA LYS A 190 4.05 14.91 4.98
C LYS A 190 4.10 14.99 6.50
N VAL A 191 5.19 14.54 7.11
CA VAL A 191 5.41 14.66 8.55
C VAL A 191 5.52 16.14 8.93
N GLU A 192 6.33 16.91 8.21
CA GLU A 192 6.48 18.34 8.44
C GLU A 192 5.14 19.09 8.27
N GLN A 193 4.36 18.77 7.22
CA GLN A 193 3.01 19.33 7.02
C GLN A 193 2.06 18.99 8.17
N TYR A 194 2.23 17.82 8.81
CA TYR A 194 1.44 17.45 9.97
C TYR A 194 1.88 18.24 11.20
N GLU A 195 3.17 18.32 11.48
CA GLU A 195 3.73 19.10 12.60
C GLU A 195 3.32 20.57 12.53
N GLN A 196 3.50 21.21 11.37
CA GLN A 196 3.04 22.59 11.14
C GLN A 196 1.54 22.77 11.39
N SER A 197 0.72 21.78 11.01
CA SER A 197 -0.71 21.81 11.27
C SER A 197 -1.03 21.64 12.76
N VAL A 198 -0.29 20.78 13.47
CA VAL A 198 -0.42 20.60 14.93
C VAL A 198 -0.05 21.88 15.67
N ASP A 199 1.02 22.55 15.26
CA ASP A 199 1.46 23.80 15.90
C ASP A 199 0.44 24.93 15.70
N ALA A 200 -0.17 25.01 14.51
CA ALA A 200 -1.14 26.05 14.19
C ALA A 200 -2.53 25.82 14.79
N TYR A 201 -3.01 24.57 14.83
CA TYR A 201 -4.42 24.26 15.14
C TYR A 201 -4.60 23.25 16.29
N GLY A 202 -3.53 22.60 16.74
CA GLY A 202 -3.54 21.52 17.73
C GLY A 202 -3.82 20.14 17.13
N LYS A 203 -3.34 19.08 17.79
CA LYS A 203 -3.42 17.68 17.32
C LYS A 203 -4.83 17.18 16.93
N ARG A 204 -5.88 17.80 17.45
CA ARG A 204 -7.28 17.38 17.27
C ARG A 204 -8.02 18.13 16.16
N ALA A 205 -7.41 19.17 15.59
CA ALA A 205 -8.03 19.92 14.51
C ALA A 205 -8.27 19.03 13.28
N PRO A 206 -9.38 19.22 12.54
CA PRO A 206 -9.65 18.50 11.30
C PRO A 206 -8.48 18.57 10.30
N GLU A 207 -7.79 19.69 10.23
CA GLU A 207 -6.61 19.96 9.41
C GLU A 207 -5.46 19.01 9.77
N SER A 208 -5.15 18.90 11.07
CA SER A 208 -4.08 18.06 11.58
C SER A 208 -4.40 16.58 11.37
N ILE A 209 -5.65 16.17 11.59
CA ILE A 209 -6.12 14.80 11.30
C ILE A 209 -5.99 14.49 9.80
N LYS A 210 -6.34 15.44 8.93
CA LYS A 210 -6.21 15.29 7.47
C LYS A 210 -4.75 15.20 7.05
N ALA A 211 -3.86 16.00 7.64
CA ALA A 211 -2.43 15.91 7.40
C ALA A 211 -1.86 14.56 7.87
N LEU A 212 -2.26 14.10 9.06
CA LEU A 212 -1.89 12.79 9.60
C LEU A 212 -2.32 11.63 8.68
N HIS A 213 -3.50 11.73 8.07
CA HIS A 213 -3.96 10.75 7.10
C HIS A 213 -3.03 10.66 5.88
N LYS A 214 -2.45 11.78 5.43
CA LYS A 214 -1.47 11.79 4.33
C LYS A 214 -0.17 11.08 4.74
N VAL A 215 0.32 11.32 5.96
CA VAL A 215 1.49 10.61 6.53
C VAL A 215 1.25 9.10 6.50
N ARG A 216 0.07 8.65 6.97
CA ARG A 216 -0.33 7.23 6.95
C ARG A 216 -0.35 6.63 5.54
N ILE A 217 -0.84 7.37 4.54
CA ILE A 217 -0.85 6.89 3.14
C ILE A 217 0.58 6.67 2.66
N GLN A 218 1.47 7.65 2.88
CA GLN A 218 2.86 7.56 2.41
C GLN A 218 3.65 6.48 3.16
N SER A 219 3.48 6.37 4.49
CA SER A 219 4.06 5.28 5.30
C SER A 219 3.64 3.90 4.78
N LYS A 220 2.36 3.71 4.42
CA LYS A 220 1.91 2.45 3.81
C LYS A 220 2.58 2.18 2.46
N ALA A 221 2.76 3.20 1.63
CA ALA A 221 3.43 3.06 0.35
C ALA A 221 4.89 2.61 0.54
N LEU A 222 5.64 3.29 1.43
CA LEU A 222 7.02 2.95 1.79
C LEU A 222 7.13 1.54 2.37
N ARG A 223 6.25 1.17 3.30
CA ARG A 223 6.20 -0.20 3.85
C ARG A 223 6.07 -1.25 2.74
N TYR A 224 5.09 -1.08 1.84
CA TYR A 224 4.87 -2.05 0.77
C TYR A 224 6.02 -2.08 -0.23
N MET A 225 6.57 -0.91 -0.57
CA MET A 225 7.75 -0.80 -1.43
C MET A 225 8.92 -1.59 -0.83
N TYR A 226 9.31 -1.33 0.42
CA TYR A 226 10.41 -2.03 1.08
C TYR A 226 10.17 -3.54 1.20
N ALA A 227 8.94 -3.96 1.50
CA ALA A 227 8.57 -5.38 1.54
C ALA A 227 8.73 -6.10 0.19
N GLU A 228 8.61 -5.35 -0.92
CA GLU A 228 8.72 -5.89 -2.27
C GLU A 228 10.16 -5.79 -2.82
N LEU A 229 10.88 -4.70 -2.54
CA LEU A 229 12.24 -4.44 -3.03
C LEU A 229 13.28 -5.38 -2.44
N GLY A 230 13.09 -5.89 -1.21
CA GLY A 230 14.11 -6.73 -0.59
C GLY A 230 14.41 -8.01 -1.38
N GLY A 231 13.39 -8.58 -2.04
CA GLY A 231 13.57 -9.73 -2.92
C GLY A 231 14.09 -9.37 -4.32
N LEU A 232 13.82 -8.16 -4.81
CA LEU A 232 14.22 -7.70 -6.15
C LEU A 232 15.66 -7.21 -6.20
N MET A 233 16.12 -6.56 -5.15
CA MET A 233 17.44 -5.92 -5.09
C MET A 233 18.47 -6.73 -4.31
N GLY A 234 18.07 -7.84 -3.68
CA GLY A 234 18.96 -8.62 -2.81
C GLY A 234 19.43 -7.87 -1.57
N GLN A 235 18.74 -6.80 -1.17
CA GLN A 235 19.06 -5.96 -0.02
C GLN A 235 18.09 -6.21 1.14
N ASP A 236 18.59 -6.19 2.38
CA ASP A 236 17.72 -6.33 3.56
C ASP A 236 17.08 -4.98 3.95
N PHE A 237 15.81 -4.83 3.58
CA PHE A 237 14.98 -3.68 3.98
C PHE A 237 14.07 -3.95 5.19
N SER A 238 14.24 -5.08 5.89
CA SER A 238 13.33 -5.48 6.98
C SER A 238 13.20 -4.43 8.09
N LYS A 239 14.29 -3.75 8.45
CA LYS A 239 14.29 -2.66 9.44
C LYS A 239 13.46 -1.47 8.98
N LYS A 240 13.60 -1.06 7.71
CA LYS A 240 12.82 0.02 7.10
C LYS A 240 11.35 -0.37 7.00
N GLU A 241 11.04 -1.57 6.51
CA GLU A 241 9.66 -2.08 6.49
C GLU A 241 9.03 -2.05 7.88
N LYS A 242 9.74 -2.53 8.90
CA LYS A 242 9.28 -2.54 10.29
C LYS A 242 8.99 -1.13 10.80
N HIS A 243 9.90 -0.18 10.59
CA HIS A 243 9.69 1.22 10.98
C HIS A 243 8.37 1.79 10.43
N TYR A 244 8.12 1.65 9.12
CA TYR A 244 6.85 2.14 8.54
C TYR A 244 5.63 1.31 8.96
N LYS A 245 5.80 0.02 9.29
CA LYS A 245 4.73 -0.81 9.87
C LYS A 245 4.34 -0.34 11.27
N ASP A 246 5.30 0.07 12.10
CA ASP A 246 5.05 0.56 13.46
C ASP A 246 4.26 1.88 13.40
N ILE A 247 4.70 2.82 12.55
CA ILE A 247 3.97 4.06 12.24
C ILE A 247 2.55 3.76 11.73
N GLN A 248 2.40 2.84 10.77
CA GLN A 248 1.09 2.44 10.26
C GLN A 248 0.17 1.90 11.37
N SER A 249 0.71 1.19 12.36
CA SER A 249 -0.06 0.52 13.40
C SER A 249 -0.68 1.53 14.36
N GLN A 250 0.07 2.55 14.76
CA GLN A 250 -0.46 3.69 15.54
C GLN A 250 -1.64 4.35 14.81
N PHE A 251 -1.51 4.58 13.50
CA PHE A 251 -2.57 5.19 12.69
C PHE A 251 -3.71 4.24 12.30
N GLY A 252 -3.52 2.94 12.49
CA GLY A 252 -4.55 1.94 12.26
C GLY A 252 -5.73 2.17 13.20
N GLU A 253 -5.43 2.27 14.49
CA GLU A 253 -6.44 2.39 15.53
C GLU A 253 -7.21 3.71 15.47
N ILE A 254 -6.51 4.84 15.25
CA ILE A 254 -7.13 6.16 15.06
C ILE A 254 -8.18 6.12 13.94
N ASN A 255 -7.81 5.56 12.79
CA ASN A 255 -8.70 5.44 11.65
C ASN A 255 -9.89 4.51 11.95
N ASP A 256 -9.66 3.42 12.67
CA ASP A 256 -10.72 2.48 13.03
C ASP A 256 -11.76 3.14 13.97
N VAL A 257 -11.32 3.89 14.98
CA VAL A 257 -12.23 4.62 15.89
C VAL A 257 -13.02 5.69 15.14
N GLN A 258 -12.39 6.46 14.23
CA GLN A 258 -13.09 7.41 13.36
C GLN A 258 -14.13 6.71 12.48
N ASP A 259 -13.77 5.57 11.89
CA ASP A 259 -14.66 4.76 11.08
C ASP A 259 -15.82 4.16 11.89
N TRP A 260 -15.68 3.99 13.21
CA TRP A 260 -16.75 3.56 14.11
C TRP A 260 -17.69 4.70 14.45
N LEU A 261 -17.16 5.88 14.81
CA LEU A 261 -17.94 7.10 15.04
C LEU A 261 -18.80 7.45 13.82
N ASN A 262 -18.21 7.44 12.62
CA ASN A 262 -18.92 7.68 11.36
C ASN A 262 -20.03 6.64 11.09
N LYS A 263 -19.85 5.40 11.54
CA LYS A 263 -20.90 4.36 11.40
C LYS A 263 -22.01 4.57 12.42
N LEU A 264 -21.69 4.92 13.66
CA LEU A 264 -22.66 5.22 14.70
C LEU A 264 -23.57 6.37 14.27
N ASP A 265 -22.98 7.48 13.81
CA ASP A 265 -23.71 8.62 13.28
C ASP A 265 -24.66 8.22 12.13
N ARG A 266 -24.14 7.53 11.10
CA ARG A 266 -24.93 7.05 9.96
C ARG A 266 -26.11 6.14 10.34
N TYR A 267 -25.97 5.38 11.42
CA TYR A 267 -27.00 4.44 11.86
C TYR A 267 -27.85 4.97 13.01
N LYS A 268 -27.55 6.14 13.60
CA LYS A 268 -28.19 6.68 14.81
C LYS A 268 -29.72 6.57 14.78
N ASN A 269 -30.35 7.06 13.72
CA ASN A 269 -31.81 7.06 13.55
C ASN A 269 -32.42 5.68 13.18
N LYS A 270 -31.61 4.62 13.12
CA LYS A 270 -32.01 3.25 12.74
C LYS A 270 -31.76 2.23 13.85
N LEU A 271 -31.28 2.70 15.01
CA LEU A 271 -31.05 1.93 16.21
C LEU A 271 -32.19 2.20 17.18
N ASP A 272 -32.69 1.14 17.80
CA ASP A 272 -33.62 1.19 18.92
C ASP A 272 -32.82 1.42 20.22
N ALA A 273 -32.27 2.60 20.40
CA ALA A 273 -31.52 2.98 21.58
C ALA A 273 -31.91 4.41 21.98
N SER A 274 -31.92 4.66 23.29
CA SER A 274 -32.16 6.01 23.82
C SER A 274 -31.05 6.97 23.41
N GLU A 275 -31.35 8.27 23.40
CA GLU A 275 -30.35 9.30 23.12
C GLU A 275 -29.19 9.26 24.12
N GLU A 276 -29.47 8.95 25.38
CA GLU A 276 -28.47 8.80 26.44
C GLU A 276 -27.52 7.61 26.20
N GLU A 277 -28.05 6.44 25.82
CA GLU A 277 -27.23 5.28 25.46
C GLU A 277 -26.29 5.61 24.28
N MET A 278 -26.82 6.30 23.28
CA MET A 278 -26.06 6.71 22.09
C MET A 278 -24.96 7.72 22.43
N ALA A 279 -25.28 8.75 23.22
CA ALA A 279 -24.33 9.76 23.66
C ALA A 279 -23.22 9.15 24.52
N SER A 280 -23.54 8.16 25.37
CA SER A 280 -22.57 7.44 26.20
C SER A 280 -21.54 6.68 25.35
N VAL A 281 -21.99 5.96 24.32
CA VAL A 281 -21.10 5.24 23.38
C VAL A 281 -20.25 6.21 22.57
N GLU A 282 -20.85 7.27 22.05
CA GLU A 282 -20.16 8.29 21.27
C GLU A 282 -19.04 8.96 22.10
N LYS A 283 -19.36 9.41 23.33
CA LYS A 283 -18.40 10.01 24.26
C LYS A 283 -17.24 9.07 24.56
N ARG A 284 -17.51 7.77 24.75
CA ARG A 284 -16.47 6.76 25.00
C ARG A 284 -15.48 6.67 23.84
N TRP A 285 -15.96 6.67 22.60
CA TRP A 285 -15.10 6.60 21.43
C TRP A 285 -14.39 7.92 21.11
N GLN A 286 -15.05 9.06 21.34
CA GLN A 286 -14.39 10.37 21.25
C GLN A 286 -13.23 10.48 22.26
N ASN A 287 -13.43 10.00 23.49
CA ASN A 287 -12.36 9.92 24.49
C ASN A 287 -11.22 8.97 24.08
N ARG A 288 -11.54 7.80 23.51
CA ARG A 288 -10.50 6.89 22.99
C ARG A 288 -9.72 7.54 21.84
N LEU A 289 -10.41 8.18 20.90
CA LEU A 289 -9.78 8.90 19.78
C LEU A 289 -8.87 10.02 20.28
N LYS A 290 -9.31 10.75 21.31
CA LYS A 290 -8.51 11.80 21.97
C LYS A 290 -7.18 11.24 22.49
N VAL A 291 -7.23 10.17 23.27
CA VAL A 291 -6.02 9.53 23.83
C VAL A 291 -5.09 9.06 22.71
N LEU A 292 -5.62 8.39 21.69
CA LEU A 292 -4.83 7.91 20.56
C LEU A 292 -4.15 9.03 19.78
N LEU A 293 -4.80 10.19 19.60
CA LEU A 293 -4.22 11.35 18.93
C LEU A 293 -3.11 12.02 19.76
N GLU A 294 -3.22 11.99 21.09
CA GLU A 294 -2.20 12.53 21.98
C GLU A 294 -0.92 11.68 21.96
N GLU A 295 -1.08 10.35 21.90
CA GLU A 295 -0.02 9.34 21.84
C GLU A 295 0.68 9.25 20.46
N VAL A 296 0.24 10.01 19.45
CA VAL A 296 0.92 10.02 18.15
C VAL A 296 2.31 10.63 18.31
N GLU A 297 3.31 9.79 18.03
CA GLU A 297 4.72 10.15 17.95
C GLU A 297 5.26 9.78 16.57
N LEU A 298 5.66 10.82 15.81
CA LEU A 298 6.34 10.67 14.55
C LEU A 298 7.81 10.99 14.77
N ALA A 299 8.65 9.97 14.76
CA ALA A 299 10.10 10.18 14.69
C ALA A 299 10.45 10.45 13.22
N PRO A 300 11.10 11.59 12.88
CA PRO A 300 11.63 11.80 11.55
C PRO A 300 12.65 10.71 11.24
N HIS A 301 12.64 10.21 10.01
CA HIS A 301 13.74 9.37 9.57
C HIS A 301 14.97 10.28 9.46
N LYS A 302 15.92 10.16 10.39
CA LYS A 302 17.24 10.77 10.19
C LYS A 302 17.84 10.10 8.97
N ASN A 303 17.91 10.81 7.84
CA ASN A 303 18.71 10.37 6.72
C ASN A 303 20.13 10.28 7.27
N ARG A 304 20.70 9.07 7.32
CA ARG A 304 22.15 8.97 7.42
C ARG A 304 22.66 9.52 6.10
N THR A 305 22.98 10.81 6.08
CA THR A 305 23.93 11.37 5.15
C THR A 305 25.23 10.60 5.38
N GLY A 306 25.46 9.59 4.56
CA GLY A 306 26.76 8.98 4.30
C GLY A 306 27.19 9.42 2.93
#